data_AF-A0A6J3HEV5-F1
#
_entry.id   AF-A0A6J3HEV5-F1
#
_cell.length_a   1.000
_cell.length_b   1.000
_cell.length_c   1.000
_cell.angle_alpha   90.00
_cell.angle_beta   90.00
_cell.angle_gamma   90.00
#
_symmetry.space_group_name_H-M   'P 1'
#
loop_
_entity.id
_entity.type
_entity.pdbx_description
1 polymer ?
#
loop_
_entity_poly.entity_id
_entity_poly.type
_entity_poly.pdbx_seq_one_letter_code
_entity_poly.pdbx_strand_id
1 'polypeptide(L)'
;MSSDLTNDNIYCYECFSFHSVALEIYYLIKKRDENRTLEIFDERIFPLHRGQVLEEHFMFDPTHKVICRFMLTLFCIKRLDADLAIISLVYVKRLVKCANINICPSNWKRIIFGAILLAIKFGSNVAVCNKDLCKHFEKITVDHM
;
A
#
# COMPACT_ATOMS: atom_id res chain seq x y z
N MET A 1 -16.34 -4.68 -28.05
CA MET A 1 -15.46 -3.58 -28.51
C MET A 1 -14.45 -3.33 -27.40
N SER A 2 -13.24 -3.81 -27.66
CA SER A 2 -12.04 -3.61 -26.85
C SER A 2 -11.47 -2.24 -27.20
N SER A 3 -11.38 -1.34 -26.23
CA SER A 3 -10.60 -0.10 -26.34
C SER A 3 -10.18 0.34 -24.94
N ASP A 4 -8.85 0.42 -24.76
CA ASP A 4 -8.13 1.28 -23.81
C ASP A 4 -7.98 0.85 -22.35
N LEU A 5 -7.38 -0.33 -22.14
CA LEU A 5 -6.71 -0.69 -20.87
C LEU A 5 -5.18 -0.48 -20.90
N THR A 6 -4.62 -0.04 -22.03
CA THR A 6 -3.16 0.11 -22.20
C THR A 6 -2.66 1.55 -22.07
N ASN A 7 -3.48 2.57 -22.35
CA ASN A 7 -3.06 3.98 -22.27
C ASN A 7 -3.14 4.58 -20.86
N ASP A 8 -4.11 4.18 -20.03
CA ASP A 8 -4.25 4.65 -18.64
C ASP A 8 -3.09 4.19 -17.73
N ASN A 9 -2.44 3.08 -18.07
CA ASN A 9 -1.31 2.56 -17.30
C ASN A 9 -0.02 3.35 -17.50
N ILE A 10 0.14 4.06 -18.61
CA ILE A 10 1.38 4.81 -18.92
C ILE A 10 1.47 6.07 -18.05
N TYR A 11 0.38 6.82 -17.90
CA TYR A 11 0.37 8.03 -17.05
C TYR A 11 0.56 7.74 -15.57
N CYS A 12 0.12 6.56 -15.11
CA CYS A 12 0.28 6.15 -13.72
C CYS A 12 1.76 5.88 -13.37
N TYR A 13 2.54 5.33 -14.31
CA TYR A 13 3.97 5.03 -14.12
C TYR A 13 4.87 6.29 -14.09
N GLU A 14 4.43 7.41 -14.66
CA GLU A 14 5.22 8.66 -14.67
C GLU A 14 4.94 9.59 -13.48
N CYS A 15 4.01 9.24 -12.60
CA CYS A 15 3.72 10.10 -11.46
C CYS A 15 4.87 10.05 -10.43
N PHE A 16 5.65 11.14 -10.41
CA PHE A 16 6.79 11.35 -9.52
C PHE A 16 6.44 11.20 -8.03
N SER A 17 5.19 11.47 -7.66
CA SER A 17 4.70 11.34 -6.28
C SER A 17 4.75 9.90 -5.79
N PHE A 18 4.36 8.92 -6.60
CA PHE A 18 4.41 7.50 -6.18
C PHE A 18 5.84 7.03 -5.98
N HIS A 19 6.75 7.43 -6.87
CA HIS A 19 8.18 7.14 -6.73
C HIS A 19 8.76 7.74 -5.45
N SER A 20 8.44 9.01 -5.18
CA SER A 20 8.91 9.72 -3.99
C SER A 20 8.38 9.07 -2.70
N VAL A 21 7.09 8.71 -2.66
CA VAL A 21 6.50 8.04 -1.50
C VAL A 21 7.08 6.65 -1.28
N ALA A 22 7.21 5.86 -2.35
CA ALA A 22 7.79 4.53 -2.26
C ALA A 22 9.25 4.56 -1.79
N LEU A 23 10.02 5.56 -2.23
CA LEU A 23 11.40 5.75 -1.81
C LEU A 23 11.49 6.15 -0.33
N GLU A 24 10.60 7.02 0.15
CA GLU A 24 10.54 7.37 1.56
C GLU A 24 10.21 6.16 2.44
N ILE A 25 9.24 5.34 2.04
CA ILE A 25 8.89 4.10 2.76
C ILE A 25 10.07 3.13 2.75
N TYR A 26 10.76 2.99 1.61
CA TYR A 26 11.98 2.20 1.51
C TYR A 26 13.06 2.68 2.49
N TYR A 27 13.25 4.00 2.64
CA TYR A 27 14.20 4.53 3.61
C TYR A 27 13.77 4.30 5.06
N LEU A 28 12.47 4.36 5.37
CA LEU A 28 11.96 3.97 6.70
C LEU A 28 12.28 2.50 7.02
N ILE A 29 12.11 1.61 6.05
CA ILE A 29 12.48 0.19 6.17
C ILE A 29 13.99 0.05 6.41
N LYS A 30 14.82 0.76 5.65
CA LYS A 30 16.29 0.66 5.75
C LYS A 30 16.90 1.30 6.98
N LYS A 31 16.24 2.30 7.57
CA LYS A 31 16.68 2.98 8.79
C LYS A 31 16.16 2.32 10.07
N ARG A 32 15.40 1.23 9.98
CA ARG A 32 14.91 0.54 11.18
C ARG A 32 16.09 0.02 12.01
N ASP A 33 15.97 0.18 13.31
CA ASP A 33 16.89 -0.31 14.33
C ASP A 33 16.56 -1.74 14.75
N GLU A 34 15.27 -2.08 14.73
CA GLU A 34 14.72 -3.36 15.17
C GLU A 34 13.55 -3.81 14.27
N ASN A 35 12.92 -4.93 14.64
CA ASN A 35 11.73 -5.48 13.99
C ASN A 35 10.54 -5.49 14.95
N ARG A 36 10.23 -4.33 15.58
CA ARG A 36 9.07 -4.20 16.46
C ARG A 36 7.79 -4.22 15.60
N THR A 37 6.91 -5.19 15.80
CA THR A 37 5.70 -5.35 14.98
C THR A 37 4.46 -5.51 15.85
N LEU A 38 3.28 -5.38 15.22
CA LEU A 38 1.99 -5.74 15.81
C LEU A 38 1.35 -6.83 14.98
N GLU A 39 0.75 -7.81 15.65
CA GLU A 39 0.11 -8.98 15.03
C GLU A 39 -0.93 -8.60 13.96
N ILE A 40 -1.69 -7.53 14.21
CA ILE A 40 -2.70 -7.03 13.29
C ILE A 40 -2.12 -6.62 11.93
N PHE A 41 -0.81 -6.41 11.80
CA PHE A 41 -0.19 -6.09 10.52
C PHE A 41 0.54 -7.29 9.90
N ASP A 42 0.60 -8.45 10.56
CA ASP A 42 1.31 -9.61 10.05
C ASP A 42 0.55 -10.28 8.90
N GLU A 43 1.13 -10.27 7.70
CA GLU A 43 0.59 -10.92 6.51
C GLU A 43 0.55 -12.44 6.59
N ARG A 44 1.31 -13.06 7.50
CA ARG A 44 1.25 -14.51 7.73
C ARG A 44 -0.05 -14.91 8.42
N ILE A 45 -0.54 -14.05 9.30
CA ILE A 45 -1.77 -14.27 10.08
C ILE A 45 -2.97 -13.73 9.30
N PHE A 46 -2.81 -12.58 8.66
CA PHE A 46 -3.88 -11.89 7.95
C PHE A 46 -3.45 -11.52 6.51
N PRO A 47 -3.31 -12.50 5.62
CA PRO A 47 -2.83 -12.26 4.26
C PRO A 47 -3.78 -11.34 3.48
N LEU A 48 -3.21 -10.47 2.65
CA LEU A 48 -3.99 -9.60 1.75
C LEU A 48 -4.55 -10.36 0.54
N HIS A 49 -3.97 -11.51 0.20
CA HIS A 49 -4.41 -12.36 -0.89
C HIS A 49 -4.84 -13.75 -0.39
N ARG A 50 -5.74 -14.41 -1.13
CA ARG A 50 -6.33 -15.72 -0.73
C ARG A 50 -5.43 -16.94 -1.03
N GLY A 51 -4.13 -16.73 -1.26
CA GLY A 51 -3.17 -17.80 -1.60
C GLY A 51 -2.23 -18.13 -0.44
N GLN A 52 -1.51 -19.26 -0.57
CA GLN A 52 -0.37 -19.52 0.32
C GLN A 52 0.73 -18.49 0.03
N VAL A 53 1.08 -17.69 1.03
CA VAL A 53 2.23 -16.79 0.94
C VAL A 53 3.48 -17.60 1.23
N LEU A 54 4.42 -17.67 0.29
CA LEU A 54 5.70 -18.33 0.51
C LEU A 54 6.50 -17.59 1.59
N GLU A 55 7.07 -18.34 2.53
CA GLU A 55 7.85 -17.76 3.65
C GLU A 55 9.05 -16.93 3.14
N GLU A 56 9.57 -17.27 1.95
CA GLU A 56 10.62 -16.54 1.26
C GLU A 56 10.29 -15.05 1.05
N HIS A 57 9.01 -14.68 0.88
CA HIS A 57 8.59 -13.29 0.75
C HIS A 57 8.82 -12.45 2.01
N PHE A 58 8.99 -13.10 3.16
CA PHE A 58 9.20 -12.45 4.46
C PHE A 58 10.67 -12.44 4.88
N MET A 59 11.57 -13.06 4.10
CA MET A 59 13.00 -13.10 4.41
C MET A 59 13.72 -11.80 4.06
N PHE A 60 13.21 -11.05 3.08
CA PHE A 60 13.91 -9.89 2.54
C PHE A 60 13.05 -8.63 2.52
N ASP A 61 13.68 -7.49 2.77
CA ASP A 61 13.04 -6.19 2.61
C ASP A 61 12.60 -5.96 1.17
N PRO A 62 11.41 -5.38 0.94
CA PRO A 62 11.00 -5.00 -0.40
C PRO A 62 11.91 -3.87 -0.92
N THR A 63 12.19 -3.90 -2.22
CA THR A 63 12.84 -2.78 -2.89
C THR A 63 11.86 -1.63 -3.08
N HIS A 64 12.35 -0.40 -3.26
CA HIS A 64 11.49 0.75 -3.59
C HIS A 64 10.65 0.50 -4.86
N LYS A 65 11.15 -0.28 -5.83
CA LYS A 65 10.39 -0.66 -7.04
C LYS A 65 9.20 -1.56 -6.72
N VAL A 66 9.38 -2.52 -5.81
CA VAL A 66 8.30 -3.41 -5.35
C VAL A 66 7.25 -2.62 -4.57
N ILE A 67 7.68 -1.70 -3.70
CA ILE A 67 6.77 -0.81 -2.96
C ILE A 67 5.99 0.09 -3.93
N CYS A 68 6.69 0.72 -4.88
CA CYS A 68 6.08 1.59 -5.89
C CYS A 68 5.06 0.81 -6.73
N ARG A 69 5.41 -0.39 -7.19
CA ARG A 69 4.48 -1.24 -7.96
C ARG A 69 3.24 -1.61 -7.15
N PHE A 70 3.40 -1.98 -5.88
CA PHE A 70 2.26 -2.27 -5.00
C PHE A 70 1.33 -1.06 -4.85
N MET A 71 1.89 0.14 -4.62
CA MET A 71 1.12 1.37 -4.57
C MET A 71 0.43 1.67 -5.90
N LEU A 72 1.15 1.59 -7.02
CA LEU A 72 0.60 1.82 -8.36
C LEU A 72 -0.56 0.88 -8.65
N THR A 73 -0.44 -0.42 -8.36
CA THR A 73 -1.55 -1.36 -8.49
C THR A 73 -2.80 -0.83 -7.79
N LEU A 74 -2.68 -0.41 -6.54
CA LEU A 74 -3.83 0.07 -5.76
C LEU A 74 -4.42 1.37 -6.33
N PHE A 75 -3.56 2.31 -6.72
CA PHE A 75 -4.00 3.63 -7.20
C PHE A 75 -4.53 3.58 -8.63
N CYS A 76 -3.91 2.85 -9.54
CA CYS A 76 -4.36 2.76 -10.93
C CYS A 76 -5.64 1.94 -11.06
N ILE A 77 -5.78 0.80 -10.33
CA ILE A 77 -7.02 0.01 -10.34
C ILE A 77 -8.21 0.83 -9.79
N LYS A 78 -7.94 1.77 -8.90
CA LYS A 78 -8.97 2.60 -8.23
C LYS A 78 -9.06 4.03 -8.74
N ARG A 79 -8.23 4.41 -9.71
CA ARG A 79 -8.15 5.77 -10.26
C ARG A 79 -8.05 6.82 -9.15
N LEU A 80 -7.16 6.56 -8.19
CA LEU A 80 -6.90 7.46 -7.05
C LEU A 80 -5.88 8.52 -7.43
N ASP A 81 -6.07 9.71 -6.87
CA ASP A 81 -5.20 10.87 -7.12
C ASP A 81 -3.89 10.82 -6.34
N ALA A 82 -2.88 11.54 -6.84
CA ALA A 82 -1.52 11.52 -6.29
C ALA A 82 -1.41 12.17 -4.89
N ASP A 83 -2.34 13.04 -4.53
CA ASP A 83 -2.43 13.66 -3.20
C ASP A 83 -2.72 12.62 -2.10
N LEU A 84 -3.59 11.64 -2.38
CA LEU A 84 -3.87 10.53 -1.48
C LEU A 84 -2.62 9.69 -1.21
N ALA A 85 -1.66 9.62 -2.14
CA ALA A 85 -0.38 8.94 -1.90
C ALA A 85 0.46 9.67 -0.85
N ILE A 86 0.51 11.00 -0.92
CA ILE A 86 1.23 11.84 0.04
C ILE A 86 0.55 11.75 1.42
N ILE A 87 -0.79 11.81 1.47
CA ILE A 87 -1.55 11.66 2.71
C ILE A 87 -1.31 10.28 3.33
N SER A 88 -1.30 9.22 2.51
CA SER A 88 -1.01 7.86 2.96
C SER A 88 0.37 7.76 3.61
N LEU A 89 1.39 8.40 3.02
CA LEU A 89 2.73 8.46 3.62
C LEU A 89 2.72 9.13 5.00
N VAL A 90 1.95 10.21 5.17
CA VAL A 90 1.78 10.85 6.48
C VAL A 90 1.18 9.88 7.50
N TYR A 91 0.18 9.09 7.11
CA TYR A 91 -0.40 8.07 7.98
C TYR A 91 0.57 6.94 8.31
N VAL A 92 1.37 6.46 7.34
CA VAL A 92 2.42 5.47 7.60
C VAL A 92 3.42 6.00 8.63
N LYS A 93 3.96 7.22 8.43
CA LYS A 93 4.91 7.84 9.37
C LYS A 93 4.33 8.02 10.77
N ARG A 94 3.07 8.45 10.86
CA ARG A 94 2.37 8.61 12.14
C ARG A 94 2.16 7.27 12.84
N LEU A 95 1.73 6.23 12.11
CA LEU A 95 1.54 4.90 12.67
C LEU A 95 2.85 4.34 13.25
N VAL A 96 3.92 4.33 12.44
CA VAL A 96 5.26 3.86 12.83
C VAL A 96 5.73 4.56 14.10
N LYS A 97 5.60 5.90 14.14
CA LYS A 97 6.02 6.71 15.29
C LYS A 97 5.14 6.50 16.53
N CYS A 98 3.82 6.58 16.39
CA CYS A 98 2.90 6.56 17.52
C CYS A 98 2.71 5.16 18.11
N ALA A 99 2.75 4.11 17.29
CA ALA A 99 2.64 2.73 17.74
C ALA A 99 4.00 2.12 18.11
N ASN A 100 5.10 2.86 17.89
CA ASN A 100 6.47 2.38 18.10
C ASN A 100 6.75 1.04 17.40
N ILE A 101 6.38 0.95 16.13
CA ILE A 101 6.59 -0.23 15.28
C ILE A 101 7.54 0.08 14.13
N ASN A 102 8.21 -0.92 13.60
CA ASN A 102 9.03 -0.85 12.41
C ASN A 102 8.27 -1.43 11.19
N ILE A 103 8.65 -0.97 10.00
CA ILE A 103 8.19 -1.56 8.74
C ILE A 103 9.12 -2.72 8.38
N CYS A 104 8.55 -3.91 8.28
CA CYS A 104 9.22 -5.20 8.13
C CYS A 104 8.67 -5.97 6.92
N PRO A 105 9.40 -6.98 6.41
CA PRO A 105 8.95 -7.80 5.29
C PRO A 105 7.55 -8.41 5.45
N SER A 106 7.15 -8.75 6.68
CA SER A 106 5.85 -9.37 6.97
C SER A 106 4.69 -8.40 7.17
N ASN A 107 4.91 -7.09 7.24
CA ASN A 107 3.87 -6.14 7.62
C ASN A 107 3.69 -4.94 6.68
N TRP A 108 4.62 -4.72 5.76
CA TRP A 108 4.67 -3.49 4.98
C TRP A 108 3.45 -3.32 4.07
N LYS A 109 2.90 -4.38 3.45
CA LYS A 109 1.73 -4.21 2.57
C LYS A 109 0.50 -3.88 3.40
N ARG A 110 0.29 -4.52 4.56
CA ARG A 110 -0.86 -4.20 5.44
C ARG A 110 -0.79 -2.77 5.96
N ILE A 111 0.40 -2.31 6.36
CA ILE A 111 0.61 -0.92 6.83
C ILE A 111 0.28 0.07 5.72
N ILE A 112 0.84 -0.12 4.53
CA ILE A 112 0.61 0.78 3.38
C ILE A 112 -0.85 0.74 2.96
N PHE A 113 -1.42 -0.45 2.80
CA PHE A 113 -2.82 -0.61 2.41
C PHE A 113 -3.76 0.04 3.43
N GLY A 114 -3.55 -0.20 4.73
CA GLY A 114 -4.32 0.44 5.80
C GLY A 114 -4.22 1.98 5.76
N ALA A 115 -3.04 2.52 5.51
CA ALA A 115 -2.84 3.97 5.36
C ALA A 115 -3.58 4.54 4.14
N ILE A 116 -3.60 3.81 3.02
CA ILE A 116 -4.36 4.18 1.81
C ILE A 116 -5.86 4.16 2.08
N LEU A 117 -6.35 3.12 2.77
CA LEU A 117 -7.75 3.02 3.17
C LEU A 117 -8.17 4.20 4.06
N LEU A 118 -7.31 4.62 4.99
CA LEU A 118 -7.53 5.81 5.81
C LEU A 118 -7.49 7.11 4.99
N ALA A 119 -6.55 7.24 4.06
CA ALA A 119 -6.45 8.39 3.17
C ALA A 119 -7.71 8.54 2.30
N ILE A 120 -8.22 7.45 1.71
CA ILE A 120 -9.46 7.47 0.93
C ILE A 120 -10.63 7.87 1.82
N LYS A 121 -10.73 7.29 3.02
CA LYS A 121 -11.86 7.51 3.93
C LYS A 121 -11.98 8.96 4.42
N PHE A 122 -10.85 9.60 4.68
CA PHE A 122 -10.80 10.94 5.28
C PHE A 122 -10.37 12.04 4.29
N GLY A 123 -9.91 11.66 3.10
CA GLY A 123 -9.54 12.58 2.02
C GLY A 123 -10.68 12.91 1.07
N SER A 124 -11.79 12.16 1.09
CA SER A 124 -12.95 12.42 0.24
C SER A 124 -13.84 13.52 0.83
N ASN A 125 -14.36 14.39 -0.05
CA ASN A 125 -15.39 15.38 0.29
C ASN A 125 -16.78 14.76 0.59
N VAL A 126 -16.87 13.43 0.57
CA VAL A 126 -18.07 12.64 0.83
C VAL A 126 -17.73 11.60 1.88
N ALA A 127 -18.64 11.32 2.81
CA ALA A 127 -18.43 10.29 3.83
C ALA A 127 -18.38 8.89 3.17
N VAL A 128 -17.20 8.25 3.24
CA VAL A 128 -17.03 6.87 2.77
C VAL A 128 -17.18 5.91 3.95
N CYS A 129 -18.19 5.04 3.91
CA CYS A 129 -18.34 4.01 4.92
C CYS A 129 -17.47 2.78 4.62
N ASN A 130 -17.19 1.96 5.63
CA ASN A 130 -16.35 0.76 5.45
C ASN A 130 -16.95 -0.21 4.43
N LYS A 131 -18.28 -0.31 4.32
CA LYS A 131 -18.96 -1.18 3.35
C LYS A 131 -18.66 -0.73 1.91
N ASP A 132 -18.64 0.57 1.66
CA ASP A 132 -18.33 1.12 0.34
C ASP A 132 -16.85 0.93 0.02
N LEU A 133 -15.98 1.10 1.02
CA LEU A 133 -14.55 0.84 0.88
C LEU A 133 -14.26 -0.64 0.57
N CYS A 134 -14.90 -1.59 1.27
CA CYS A 134 -14.75 -3.02 0.98
C CYS A 134 -15.20 -3.35 -0.45
N LYS A 135 -16.36 -2.84 -0.89
CA LYS A 135 -16.82 -3.00 -2.29
C LYS A 135 -15.85 -2.35 -3.28
N HIS A 136 -15.28 -1.22 -2.90
CA HIS A 136 -14.31 -0.51 -3.73
C HIS A 136 -13.10 -1.39 -3.99
N PHE A 137 -12.63 -2.19 -3.03
CA PHE A 137 -11.46 -3.07 -3.16
C PHE A 137 -11.77 -4.54 -3.49
N GLU A 138 -13.04 -4.96 -3.50
CA GLU A 138 -13.49 -6.34 -3.74
C GLU A 138 -13.04 -6.92 -5.09
N LYS A 139 -12.86 -6.07 -6.11
CA LYS A 139 -12.44 -6.47 -7.48
C LYS A 139 -10.93 -6.40 -7.73
N ILE A 140 -10.09 -6.07 -6.74
CA ILE A 140 -8.65 -6.22 -6.95
C ILE A 140 -8.37 -7.72 -6.95
N THR A 141 -8.17 -8.29 -8.13
CA THR A 141 -7.81 -9.70 -8.29
C THR A 141 -6.48 -9.95 -7.59
N VAL A 142 -6.44 -11.08 -6.88
CA VAL A 142 -5.30 -11.59 -6.10
C VAL A 142 -3.99 -11.55 -6.89
N ASP A 143 -4.05 -11.77 -8.21
CA ASP A 143 -2.89 -11.79 -9.10
C ASP A 143 -2.21 -10.42 -9.31
N HIS A 144 -2.83 -9.33 -8.86
CA HIS A 144 -2.29 -7.98 -9.00
C HIS A 144 -1.60 -7.44 -7.74
N MET A 145 -1.82 -8.04 -6.57
CA MET A 145 -1.22 -7.65 -5.28
C MET A 145 0.02 -8.46 -4.95
#